data_AF-V7AG87-F1
#
_entry.id   AF-V7AG87-F1
#
_cell.length_a   1.000
_cell.length_b   1.000
_cell.length_c   1.000
_cell.angle_alpha   90.00
_cell.angle_beta   90.00
_cell.angle_gamma   90.00
#
_symmetry.space_group_name_H-M   'P 1'
#
loop_
_entity.id
_entity.type
_entity.pdbx_description
1 polymer ?
#
loop_
_entity_poly.entity_id
_entity_poly.type
_entity_poly.pdbx_seq_one_letter_code
_entity_poly.pdbx_strand_id
1 'polypeptide(L)'
;MFSSIHIQGTPMALASHKQANEENDLTLSLPKETGLGAAPHIYLFQDFWCPTVHVQGVNKFQKHFHANEDDVFVASFPKSAWEFFTKMKSQSLPLSFEEAFEKYCNGIMLFGPWWSHMLGYWKENITRPNKVLFLKYEDLKEDTIFHVKRIAEFLDSPITQGGESDTVIENIIKLCRFETMKDLEVNKSGCVFSVVENKDFFRKGEIGDWINYFSPSMIEKLSKIIEEK
;
A
#
# COMPACT_ATOMS: atom_id res chain seq x y z
N MET A 1 45.53 37.42 6.59
CA MET A 1 44.46 37.96 5.73
C MET A 1 43.35 36.90 5.72
N PHE A 2 42.47 36.91 6.72
CA PHE A 2 41.34 35.99 6.83
C PHE A 2 40.07 36.82 6.67
N SER A 3 39.38 36.65 5.55
CA SER A 3 38.07 37.24 5.30
C SER A 3 37.00 36.37 5.95
N SER A 4 36.26 36.95 6.89
CA SER A 4 35.02 36.37 7.43
C SER A 4 33.94 36.33 6.35
N ILE A 5 33.32 35.16 6.15
CA ILE A 5 32.06 35.04 5.41
C ILE A 5 30.92 35.15 6.42
N HIS A 6 30.16 36.24 6.34
CA HIS A 6 28.88 36.40 7.03
C HIS A 6 27.81 35.62 6.26
N ILE A 7 27.31 34.52 6.82
CA ILE A 7 26.07 33.90 6.33
C ILE A 7 24.92 34.62 7.03
N GLN A 8 24.24 35.50 6.31
CA GLN A 8 22.94 36.03 6.74
C GLN A 8 21.96 34.87 6.82
N GLY A 9 21.48 34.56 8.03
CA GLY A 9 20.43 33.57 8.24
C GLY A 9 19.10 34.10 7.72
N THR A 10 18.63 33.56 6.60
CA THR A 10 17.24 33.67 6.16
C THR A 10 16.37 32.89 7.15
N PRO A 11 15.22 33.41 7.64
CA PRO A 11 14.43 32.74 8.66
C PRO A 11 13.71 31.51 8.09
N MET A 12 14.34 30.35 8.22
CA MET A 12 13.84 29.03 7.84
C MET A 12 12.53 28.65 8.57
N ALA A 13 12.28 29.23 9.75
CA ALA A 13 11.10 28.98 10.56
C ALA A 13 9.82 29.66 10.02
N LEU A 14 9.92 30.78 9.29
CA LEU A 14 8.72 31.48 8.81
C LEU A 14 8.13 30.81 7.55
N ALA A 15 8.99 30.22 6.72
CA ALA A 15 8.60 29.48 5.52
C ALA A 15 7.92 28.15 5.87
N SER A 16 8.45 27.42 6.86
CA SER A 16 7.84 26.17 7.34
C SER A 16 6.47 26.40 7.99
N HIS A 17 6.31 27.49 8.74
CA HIS A 17 5.01 27.85 9.34
C HIS A 17 3.99 28.35 8.32
N LYS A 18 4.37 29.15 7.32
CA LYS A 18 3.46 29.56 6.25
C LYS A 18 2.99 28.38 5.40
N GLN A 19 3.92 27.51 5.02
CA GLN A 19 3.62 26.35 4.18
C GLN A 19 2.76 25.32 4.93
N ALA A 20 2.99 25.11 6.23
CA ALA A 20 2.12 24.28 7.07
C ALA A 20 0.71 24.88 7.24
N ASN A 21 0.58 26.21 7.26
CA ASN A 21 -0.73 26.88 7.35
C ASN A 21 -1.52 26.81 6.04
N GLU A 22 -0.89 27.04 4.88
CA GLU A 22 -1.54 26.91 3.57
C GLU A 22 -1.90 25.45 3.23
N GLU A 23 -1.06 24.49 3.62
CA GLU A 23 -1.31 23.05 3.41
C GLU A 23 -2.41 22.49 4.34
N ASN A 24 -2.53 23.00 5.57
CA ASN A 24 -3.68 22.71 6.43
C ASN A 24 -4.97 23.31 5.85
N ASP A 25 -4.92 24.51 5.28
CA ASP A 25 -6.08 25.19 4.68
C ASP A 25 -6.62 24.44 3.45
N LEU A 26 -5.73 23.89 2.62
CA LEU A 26 -6.09 23.01 1.50
C LEU A 26 -6.93 21.80 1.98
N THR A 27 -6.53 21.14 3.07
CA THR A 27 -7.23 19.95 3.57
C THR A 27 -8.60 20.26 4.18
N LEU A 28 -8.83 21.48 4.66
CA LEU A 28 -10.14 21.93 5.16
C LEU A 28 -11.20 22.05 4.06
N SER A 29 -10.77 22.23 2.81
CA SER A 29 -11.66 22.39 1.65
C SER A 29 -12.05 21.07 0.95
N LEU A 30 -11.32 19.98 1.22
CA LEU A 30 -11.53 18.71 0.53
C LEU A 30 -12.77 17.98 1.08
N PRO A 31 -13.53 17.25 0.23
CA PRO A 31 -14.57 16.34 0.70
C PRO A 31 -14.02 15.39 1.75
N LYS A 32 -14.74 15.23 2.86
CA LYS A 32 -14.30 14.46 4.04
C LYS A 32 -15.29 13.33 4.34
N GLU A 33 -14.77 12.17 4.68
CA GLU A 33 -15.52 11.00 5.13
C GLU A 33 -14.95 10.44 6.43
N THR A 34 -15.78 9.67 7.15
CA THR A 34 -15.33 8.89 8.31
C THR A 34 -14.38 7.79 7.84
N GLY A 35 -13.19 7.75 8.44
CA GLY A 35 -12.15 6.74 8.18
C GLY A 35 -12.20 5.55 9.14
N LEU A 36 -11.14 4.75 9.14
CA LEU A 36 -10.97 3.56 9.98
C LEU A 36 -9.70 3.66 10.82
N GLY A 37 -9.76 3.10 12.03
CA GLY A 37 -8.63 3.02 12.94
C GLY A 37 -8.02 4.38 13.28
N ALA A 38 -6.69 4.48 13.16
CA ALA A 38 -5.92 5.67 13.57
C ALA A 38 -6.12 6.89 12.65
N ALA A 39 -6.84 6.73 11.54
CA ALA A 39 -7.26 7.82 10.67
C ALA A 39 -8.78 8.02 10.82
N PRO A 40 -9.26 8.82 11.79
CA PRO A 40 -10.70 9.00 12.02
C PRO A 40 -11.40 9.70 10.84
N HIS A 41 -10.63 10.40 9.99
CA HIS A 41 -11.13 11.06 8.79
C HIS A 41 -10.22 10.78 7.61
N ILE A 42 -10.83 10.65 6.44
CA ILE A 42 -10.17 10.58 5.13
C ILE A 42 -10.73 11.68 4.23
N TYR A 43 -9.88 12.20 3.34
CA TYR A 43 -10.17 13.33 2.47
C TYR A 43 -9.97 12.91 1.02
N LEU A 44 -10.88 13.32 0.14
CA LEU A 44 -10.76 13.05 -1.28
C LEU A 44 -9.71 13.99 -1.89
N PHE A 45 -8.53 13.45 -2.21
CA PHE A 45 -7.40 14.17 -2.77
C PHE A 45 -6.93 13.48 -4.06
N GLN A 46 -6.94 14.20 -5.18
CA GLN A 46 -6.57 13.67 -6.51
C GLN A 46 -7.33 12.37 -6.83
N ASP A 47 -8.64 12.35 -6.59
CA ASP A 47 -9.55 11.21 -6.80
C ASP A 47 -9.33 9.99 -5.87
N PHE A 48 -8.44 10.11 -4.86
CA PHE A 48 -8.20 9.08 -3.86
C PHE A 48 -8.50 9.54 -2.43
N TRP A 49 -9.07 8.65 -1.63
CA TRP A 49 -9.37 8.92 -0.22
C TRP A 49 -8.13 8.74 0.67
N CYS A 50 -7.56 9.82 1.17
CA CYS A 50 -6.30 9.83 1.92
C CYS A 50 -6.46 10.42 3.34
N PRO A 51 -5.73 9.93 4.35
CA PRO A 51 -5.62 10.62 5.64
C PRO A 51 -4.84 11.93 5.45
N THR A 52 -5.11 12.93 6.28
CA THR A 52 -4.45 14.25 6.20
C THR A 52 -2.93 14.16 6.13
N VAL A 53 -2.32 13.30 6.96
CA VAL A 53 -0.86 13.10 6.99
C VAL A 53 -0.30 12.58 5.67
N HIS A 54 -1.08 11.80 4.92
CA HIS A 54 -0.67 11.30 3.61
C HIS A 54 -0.86 12.35 2.52
N VAL A 55 -1.88 13.21 2.58
CA VAL A 55 -2.04 14.31 1.62
C VAL A 55 -0.79 15.20 1.60
N GLN A 56 -0.29 15.56 2.78
CA GLN A 56 0.95 16.33 2.92
C GLN A 56 2.17 15.54 2.41
N GLY A 57 2.26 14.26 2.75
CA GLY A 57 3.33 13.37 2.28
C GLY A 57 3.37 13.25 0.75
N VAL A 58 2.22 13.05 0.12
CA VAL A 58 2.08 12.94 -1.34
C VAL A 58 2.45 14.26 -2.01
N ASN A 59 1.97 15.40 -1.51
CA ASN A 59 2.35 16.71 -2.05
C ASN A 59 3.86 16.94 -2.02
N LYS A 60 4.52 16.60 -0.90
CA LYS A 60 5.97 16.72 -0.77
C LYS A 60 6.70 15.75 -1.69
N PHE A 61 6.25 14.50 -1.76
CA PHE A 61 6.81 13.49 -2.65
C PHE A 61 6.72 13.93 -4.11
N GLN A 62 5.55 14.36 -4.58
CA GLN A 62 5.34 14.83 -5.96
C GLN A 62 6.22 16.05 -6.33
N LYS A 63 6.55 16.92 -5.36
CA LYS A 63 7.35 18.13 -5.60
C LYS A 63 8.86 17.91 -5.50
N HIS A 64 9.29 16.93 -4.72
CA HIS A 64 10.69 16.86 -4.27
C HIS A 64 11.35 15.49 -4.50
N PHE A 65 10.57 14.45 -4.80
CA PHE A 65 11.14 13.16 -5.11
C PHE A 65 11.64 13.14 -6.56
N HIS A 66 12.92 12.80 -6.71
CA HIS A 66 13.55 12.59 -8.01
C HIS A 66 13.97 11.13 -8.09
N ALA A 67 13.24 10.35 -8.88
CA ALA A 67 13.59 8.96 -9.14
C ALA A 67 14.89 8.88 -9.95
N ASN A 68 15.71 7.88 -9.66
CA ASN A 68 16.82 7.46 -10.51
C ASN A 68 16.36 6.34 -11.46
N GLU A 69 17.09 6.13 -12.55
CA GLU A 69 16.79 5.04 -13.49
C GLU A 69 16.90 3.65 -12.86
N ASP A 70 17.72 3.51 -11.81
CA ASP A 70 17.94 2.23 -11.10
C ASP A 70 16.95 2.02 -9.94
N ASP A 71 16.01 2.95 -9.71
CA ASP A 71 15.01 2.82 -8.65
C ASP A 71 13.96 1.76 -9.02
N VAL A 72 13.67 0.87 -8.07
CA VAL A 72 12.60 -0.13 -8.19
C VAL A 72 11.48 0.20 -7.20
N PHE A 73 10.27 0.44 -7.73
CA PHE A 73 9.09 0.70 -6.92
C PHE A 73 8.22 -0.55 -6.81
N VAL A 74 7.84 -0.90 -5.57
CA VAL A 74 6.80 -1.90 -5.30
C VAL A 74 5.54 -1.16 -4.87
N ALA A 75 4.49 -1.27 -5.67
CA ALA A 75 3.20 -0.65 -5.40
C ALA A 75 2.13 -1.72 -5.18
N SER A 76 1.31 -1.54 -4.13
CA SER A 76 0.17 -2.42 -3.87
C SER A 76 -0.93 -1.66 -3.15
N PHE A 77 -2.17 -2.09 -3.35
CA PHE A 77 -3.31 -1.56 -2.60
C PHE A 77 -3.43 -2.32 -1.26
N PRO A 78 -3.55 -1.63 -0.11
CA PRO A 78 -3.66 -2.31 1.19
C PRO A 78 -4.79 -3.35 1.22
N LYS A 79 -4.48 -4.54 1.70
CA LYS A 79 -5.41 -5.68 1.77
C LYS A 79 -5.84 -5.94 3.20
N SER A 80 -7.00 -6.59 3.36
CA SER A 80 -7.55 -6.99 4.67
C SER A 80 -7.61 -5.85 5.69
N ALA A 81 -7.87 -4.62 5.23
CA ALA A 81 -7.86 -3.42 6.07
C ALA A 81 -8.78 -3.56 7.30
N TRP A 82 -9.99 -4.12 7.12
CA TRP A 82 -10.92 -4.38 8.23
C TRP A 82 -10.28 -5.21 9.35
N GLU A 83 -9.79 -6.41 9.03
CA GLU A 83 -9.11 -7.31 9.99
C GLU A 83 -7.87 -6.69 10.60
N PHE A 84 -7.15 -5.86 9.84
CA PHE A 84 -5.98 -5.15 10.35
C PHE A 84 -6.37 -4.10 11.40
N PHE A 85 -7.39 -3.30 11.10
CA PHE A 85 -7.85 -2.24 11.98
C PHE A 85 -8.57 -2.78 13.24
N THR A 86 -9.28 -3.91 13.17
CA THR A 86 -9.87 -4.56 14.36
C THR A 86 -8.83 -5.03 15.37
N LYS A 87 -7.60 -5.31 14.93
CA LYS A 87 -6.50 -5.81 15.76
C LYS A 87 -5.62 -4.70 16.34
N MET A 88 -5.84 -3.44 15.97
CA MET A 88 -5.08 -2.31 16.52
C MET A 88 -5.40 -2.13 18.01
N LYS A 89 -4.36 -2.17 18.85
CA LYS A 89 -4.49 -1.90 20.29
C LYS A 89 -4.98 -0.46 20.45
N SER A 90 -6.12 -0.27 21.12
CA SER A 90 -6.72 1.01 21.57
C SER A 90 -7.87 1.63 20.75
N GLN A 91 -8.46 0.96 19.76
CA GLN A 91 -9.56 1.57 19.00
C GLN A 91 -10.77 0.66 18.89
N SER A 92 -11.88 1.09 19.51
CA SER A 92 -13.20 0.67 19.06
C SER A 92 -13.37 1.15 17.62
N LEU A 93 -13.65 0.25 16.69
CA LEU A 93 -13.97 0.68 15.33
C LEU A 93 -15.28 1.49 15.37
N PRO A 94 -15.31 2.68 14.75
CA PRO A 94 -16.51 3.51 14.72
C PRO A 94 -17.59 2.97 13.75
N LEU A 95 -17.33 1.83 13.09
CA LEU A 95 -18.15 1.29 12.02
C LEU A 95 -18.39 -0.20 12.26
N SER A 96 -19.57 -0.69 11.87
CA SER A 96 -19.84 -2.12 11.73
C SER A 96 -19.14 -2.70 10.49
N PHE A 97 -19.08 -4.02 10.39
CA PHE A 97 -18.55 -4.70 9.21
C PHE A 97 -19.36 -4.36 7.96
N GLU A 98 -20.69 -4.32 8.08
CA GLU A 98 -21.62 -3.97 7.00
C GLU A 98 -21.41 -2.53 6.53
N GLU A 99 -21.23 -1.58 7.44
CA GLU A 99 -20.94 -0.19 7.08
C GLU A 99 -19.58 -0.05 6.40
N ALA A 100 -18.56 -0.77 6.87
CA ALA A 100 -17.25 -0.81 6.25
C ALA A 100 -17.29 -1.46 4.86
N PHE A 101 -18.09 -2.52 4.68
CA PHE A 101 -18.33 -3.17 3.41
C PHE A 101 -19.03 -2.25 2.41
N GLU A 102 -20.05 -1.51 2.84
CA GLU A 102 -20.75 -0.53 2.01
C GLU A 102 -19.80 0.59 1.56
N LYS A 103 -19.00 1.13 2.48
CA LYS A 103 -17.95 2.09 2.17
C LYS A 103 -16.93 1.53 1.17
N TYR A 104 -16.49 0.28 1.35
CA TYR A 104 -15.59 -0.41 0.42
C TYR A 104 -16.20 -0.51 -1.01
N CYS A 105 -17.47 -0.91 -1.12
CA CYS A 105 -18.18 -0.99 -2.39
C CYS A 105 -18.28 0.36 -3.10
N ASN A 106 -18.47 1.43 -2.34
CA ASN A 106 -18.53 2.80 -2.86
C ASN A 106 -17.13 3.42 -3.09
N GLY A 107 -16.05 2.68 -2.83
CA GLY A 107 -14.67 3.15 -2.98
C GLY A 107 -14.21 4.11 -1.90
N ILE A 108 -15.02 4.34 -0.86
CA ILE A 108 -14.75 5.25 0.25
C ILE A 108 -13.94 4.50 1.31
N MET A 109 -12.65 4.33 1.05
CA MET A 109 -11.74 3.66 1.96
C MET A 109 -10.33 4.21 1.82
N LEU A 110 -9.44 3.87 2.74
CA LEU A 110 -8.05 4.31 2.68
C LEU A 110 -7.40 3.97 1.32
N PHE A 111 -6.93 5.02 0.62
CA PHE A 111 -6.39 5.04 -0.74
C PHE A 111 -7.34 4.57 -1.85
N GLY A 112 -8.63 4.40 -1.55
CA GLY A 112 -9.66 4.01 -2.52
C GLY A 112 -10.07 5.15 -3.46
N PRO A 113 -10.79 4.83 -4.55
CA PRO A 113 -11.37 3.53 -4.87
C PRO A 113 -10.34 2.48 -5.35
N TRP A 114 -10.51 1.23 -4.89
CA TRP A 114 -9.56 0.15 -5.16
C TRP A 114 -9.45 -0.19 -6.66
N TRP A 115 -10.54 -0.07 -7.43
CA TRP A 115 -10.55 -0.34 -8.87
C TRP A 115 -9.71 0.69 -9.64
N SER A 116 -9.78 1.98 -9.32
CA SER A 116 -8.96 3.00 -9.99
C SER A 116 -7.48 2.75 -9.78
N HIS A 117 -7.08 2.34 -8.56
CA HIS A 117 -5.71 1.95 -8.28
C HIS A 117 -5.28 0.75 -9.13
N MET A 118 -6.08 -0.34 -9.14
CA MET A 118 -5.74 -1.55 -9.89
C MET A 118 -5.71 -1.33 -11.40
N LEU A 119 -6.74 -0.66 -11.95
CA LEU A 119 -6.85 -0.37 -13.38
C LEU A 119 -5.77 0.61 -13.85
N GLY A 120 -5.35 1.57 -13.02
CA GLY A 120 -4.25 2.48 -13.35
C GLY A 120 -2.96 1.72 -13.64
N TYR A 121 -2.50 0.90 -12.69
CA TYR A 121 -1.29 0.09 -12.88
C TYR A 121 -1.44 -0.98 -13.97
N TRP A 122 -2.63 -1.53 -14.16
CA TRP A 122 -2.91 -2.48 -15.25
C TRP A 122 -2.74 -1.82 -16.63
N LYS A 123 -3.31 -0.62 -16.82
CA LYS A 123 -3.16 0.16 -18.07
C LYS A 123 -1.70 0.55 -18.32
N GLU A 124 -0.98 0.92 -17.27
CA GLU A 124 0.45 1.24 -17.37
C GLU A 124 1.30 0.02 -17.73
N ASN A 125 1.01 -1.18 -17.21
CA ASN A 125 1.64 -2.41 -17.66
C ASN A 125 1.40 -2.63 -19.16
N ILE A 126 0.16 -2.52 -19.65
CA ILE A 126 -0.12 -2.68 -21.08
C ILE A 126 0.67 -1.67 -21.92
N THR A 127 0.77 -0.43 -21.46
CA THR A 127 1.43 0.66 -22.20
C THR A 127 2.96 0.56 -22.14
N ARG A 128 3.51 0.11 -21.01
CA ARG A 128 4.96 0.08 -20.72
C ARG A 128 5.34 -1.22 -20.00
N PRO A 129 5.20 -2.39 -20.66
CA PRO A 129 5.39 -3.69 -20.00
C PRO A 129 6.82 -3.92 -19.51
N ASN A 130 7.81 -3.23 -20.11
CA ASN A 130 9.22 -3.27 -19.69
C ASN A 130 9.53 -2.33 -18.52
N LYS A 131 8.56 -1.53 -18.04
CA LYS A 131 8.72 -0.60 -16.92
C LYS A 131 7.70 -0.84 -15.80
N VAL A 132 6.59 -1.54 -16.08
CA VAL A 132 5.56 -1.86 -15.09
C VAL A 132 5.16 -3.33 -15.21
N LEU A 133 5.57 -4.13 -14.22
CA LEU A 133 5.13 -5.52 -14.09
C LEU A 133 3.88 -5.60 -13.20
N PHE A 134 2.75 -6.04 -13.76
CA PHE A 134 1.54 -6.30 -12.99
C PHE A 134 1.46 -7.78 -12.57
N LEU A 135 1.26 -8.02 -11.27
CA LEU A 135 1.15 -9.35 -10.68
C LEU A 135 -0.17 -9.47 -9.91
N LYS A 136 -0.79 -10.65 -9.97
CA LYS A 136 -1.95 -11.02 -9.14
C LYS A 136 -1.49 -11.98 -8.05
N TYR A 137 -2.11 -11.87 -6.88
CA TYR A 137 -1.73 -12.67 -5.72
C TYR A 137 -2.05 -14.15 -5.94
N GLU A 138 -3.20 -14.42 -6.55
CA GLU A 138 -3.69 -15.76 -6.87
C GLU A 138 -2.74 -16.46 -7.84
N ASP A 139 -2.40 -15.82 -8.97
CA ASP A 139 -1.46 -16.36 -9.95
C ASP A 139 -0.07 -16.64 -9.32
N LEU A 140 0.42 -15.72 -8.46
CA LEU A 140 1.69 -15.89 -7.74
C LEU A 140 1.69 -17.13 -6.82
N LYS A 141 0.56 -17.46 -6.21
CA LYS A 141 0.42 -18.66 -5.37
C LYS A 141 0.22 -19.93 -6.20
N GLU A 142 -0.43 -19.83 -7.36
CA GLU A 142 -0.67 -20.97 -8.25
C GLU A 142 0.62 -21.47 -8.88
N ASP A 143 1.47 -20.57 -9.40
CA ASP A 143 2.78 -20.92 -9.96
C ASP A 143 3.87 -19.95 -9.48
N THR A 144 4.33 -20.15 -8.24
CA THR A 144 5.35 -19.29 -7.63
C THR A 144 6.68 -19.32 -8.38
N ILE A 145 7.08 -20.47 -8.96
CA ILE A 145 8.35 -20.59 -9.68
C ILE A 145 8.34 -19.72 -10.93
N PHE A 146 7.28 -19.85 -11.74
CA PHE A 146 7.11 -19.03 -12.94
C PHE A 146 7.13 -17.53 -12.61
N HIS A 147 6.38 -17.12 -11.59
CA HIS A 147 6.30 -15.70 -11.25
C HIS A 147 7.59 -15.14 -10.64
N VAL A 148 8.35 -15.92 -9.86
CA VAL A 148 9.69 -15.50 -9.38
C VAL A 148 10.66 -15.35 -10.55
N LYS A 149 10.66 -16.27 -11.52
CA LYS A 149 11.46 -16.14 -12.76
C LYS A 149 11.09 -14.87 -13.52
N ARG A 150 9.79 -14.63 -13.72
CA ARG A 150 9.27 -13.44 -14.40
C ARG A 150 9.67 -12.13 -13.70
N ILE A 151 9.68 -12.09 -12.36
CA ILE A 151 10.17 -10.93 -11.60
C ILE A 151 11.68 -10.75 -11.82
N ALA A 152 12.46 -11.84 -11.76
CA ALA A 152 13.90 -11.79 -11.96
C ALA A 152 14.25 -11.31 -13.38
N GLU A 153 13.52 -11.77 -14.40
CA GLU A 153 13.65 -11.29 -15.78
C GLU A 153 13.30 -9.80 -15.91
N PHE A 154 12.19 -9.36 -15.30
CA PHE A 154 11.79 -7.95 -15.33
C PHE A 154 12.80 -7.01 -14.67
N LEU A 155 13.53 -7.48 -13.66
CA LEU A 155 14.58 -6.74 -12.96
C LEU A 155 15.96 -6.89 -13.60
N ASP A 156 16.06 -7.52 -14.78
CA ASP A 156 17.33 -7.87 -15.44
C ASP A 156 18.31 -8.59 -14.50
N SER A 157 17.78 -9.42 -13.60
CA SER A 157 18.56 -10.09 -12.57
C SER A 157 19.39 -11.24 -13.18
N PRO A 158 20.68 -11.37 -12.82
CA PRO A 158 21.57 -12.40 -13.36
C PRO A 158 21.16 -13.82 -12.93
N ILE A 159 20.24 -13.95 -11.98
CA ILE A 159 19.67 -15.22 -11.53
C ILE A 159 19.06 -16.01 -12.70
N THR A 160 18.64 -15.33 -13.76
CA THR A 160 18.01 -15.95 -14.94
C THR A 160 19.02 -16.53 -15.96
N GLN A 161 20.32 -16.26 -15.82
CA GLN A 161 21.33 -16.52 -16.86
C GLN A 161 22.32 -17.68 -16.54
N GLY A 162 22.17 -18.37 -15.41
CA GLY A 162 23.13 -19.38 -14.93
C GLY A 162 22.57 -20.80 -14.75
N GLY A 163 23.45 -21.81 -14.78
CA GLY A 163 23.08 -23.23 -14.58
C GLY A 163 22.56 -23.57 -13.18
N GLU A 164 22.75 -22.70 -12.19
CA GLU A 164 22.24 -22.82 -10.81
C GLU A 164 20.94 -22.03 -10.58
N SER A 165 20.35 -21.44 -11.64
CA SER A 165 19.17 -20.57 -11.55
C SER A 165 18.02 -21.20 -10.75
N ASP A 166 17.70 -22.46 -11.04
CA ASP A 166 16.59 -23.17 -10.40
C ASP A 166 16.84 -23.37 -8.89
N THR A 167 18.07 -23.72 -8.49
CA THR A 167 18.43 -23.87 -7.07
C THR A 167 18.35 -22.55 -6.31
N VAL A 168 18.78 -21.44 -6.93
CA VAL A 168 18.67 -20.10 -6.33
C VAL A 168 17.20 -19.72 -6.17
N ILE A 169 16.37 -19.95 -7.19
CA ILE A 169 14.93 -19.67 -7.16
C ILE A 169 14.23 -20.49 -6.08
N GLU A 170 14.50 -21.79 -5.98
CA GLU A 170 13.97 -22.65 -4.92
C GLU A 170 14.31 -22.13 -3.52
N ASN A 171 15.54 -21.66 -3.32
CA ASN A 171 15.97 -21.06 -2.05
C ASN A 171 15.24 -19.74 -1.76
N ILE A 172 15.09 -18.87 -2.74
CA ILE A 172 14.32 -17.62 -2.60
C ILE A 172 12.88 -17.95 -2.19
N ILE A 173 12.23 -18.87 -2.91
CA ILE A 173 10.86 -19.30 -2.59
C ILE A 173 10.82 -19.80 -1.16
N LYS A 174 11.71 -20.73 -0.78
CA LYS A 174 11.76 -21.29 0.58
C LYS A 174 11.89 -20.20 1.66
N LEU A 175 12.73 -19.19 1.47
CA LEU A 175 12.90 -18.10 2.43
C LEU A 175 11.66 -17.20 2.51
N CYS A 176 11.05 -16.90 1.38
CA CYS A 176 9.90 -15.99 1.28
C CYS A 176 8.54 -16.65 1.50
N ARG A 177 8.50 -17.97 1.71
CA ARG A 177 7.26 -18.70 1.99
C ARG A 177 6.55 -18.14 3.21
N PHE A 178 5.22 -18.15 3.15
CA PHE A 178 4.37 -17.60 4.20
C PHE A 178 4.69 -18.20 5.58
N GLU A 179 4.82 -19.52 5.68
CA GLU A 179 5.11 -20.19 6.95
C GLU A 179 6.48 -19.81 7.48
N THR A 180 7.49 -19.76 6.60
CA THR A 180 8.86 -19.38 6.96
C THR A 180 8.92 -17.94 7.46
N MET A 181 8.32 -17.01 6.71
CA MET A 181 8.27 -15.59 7.10
C MET A 181 7.48 -15.38 8.39
N LYS A 182 6.31 -16.01 8.53
CA LYS A 182 5.47 -15.93 9.74
C LYS A 182 6.19 -16.46 10.98
N ASP A 183 7.06 -17.46 10.82
CA ASP A 183 7.75 -18.11 11.93
C ASP A 183 9.00 -17.35 12.42
N LEU A 184 9.48 -16.35 11.68
CA LEU A 184 10.60 -15.52 12.11
C LEU A 184 10.28 -14.74 13.40
N GLU A 185 11.21 -14.72 14.35
CA GLU A 185 11.02 -14.05 15.65
C GLU A 185 10.67 -12.56 15.53
N VAL A 186 11.24 -11.88 14.53
CA VAL A 186 10.93 -10.47 14.22
C VAL A 186 9.46 -10.28 13.78
N ASN A 187 8.82 -11.31 13.25
CA ASN A 187 7.43 -11.28 12.80
C ASN A 187 6.46 -11.80 13.87
N LYS A 188 6.94 -12.55 14.87
CA LYS A 188 6.14 -12.98 16.02
C LYS A 188 6.08 -11.95 17.15
N SER A 189 7.19 -11.24 17.34
CA SER A 189 7.39 -10.33 18.46
C SER A 189 7.64 -8.90 17.98
N GLY A 190 7.29 -7.92 18.80
CA GLY A 190 7.39 -6.50 18.46
C GLY A 190 6.06 -5.87 18.07
N CYS A 191 6.11 -4.56 17.82
CA CYS A 191 4.94 -3.76 17.54
C CYS A 191 5.30 -2.62 16.59
N VAL A 192 4.54 -2.49 15.50
CA VAL A 192 4.66 -1.39 14.54
C VAL A 192 3.82 -0.21 15.03
N PHE A 193 4.44 0.98 15.05
CA PHE A 193 3.85 2.24 15.55
C PHE A 193 3.24 2.15 16.96
N SER A 194 3.69 1.19 17.77
CA SER A 194 3.13 0.88 19.10
C SER A 194 1.64 0.51 19.12
N VAL A 195 1.04 0.21 17.96
CA VAL A 195 -0.40 -0.04 17.80
C VAL A 195 -0.74 -1.41 17.22
N VAL A 196 0.13 -2.00 16.41
CA VAL A 196 -0.11 -3.29 15.74
C VAL A 196 1.00 -4.26 16.08
N GLU A 197 0.68 -5.43 16.64
CA GLU A 197 1.68 -6.46 16.89
C GLU A 197 2.16 -7.06 15.56
N ASN A 198 3.45 -7.36 15.46
CA ASN A 198 4.04 -7.88 14.21
C ASN A 198 3.34 -9.16 13.73
N LYS A 199 2.89 -10.00 14.67
CA LYS A 199 2.18 -11.25 14.37
C LYS A 199 0.87 -11.04 13.60
N ASP A 200 0.26 -9.86 13.73
CA ASP A 200 -1.03 -9.55 13.12
C ASP A 200 -0.94 -9.24 11.61
N PHE A 201 0.27 -8.97 11.10
CA PHE A 201 0.53 -8.89 9.65
C PHE A 201 0.46 -10.26 8.96
N PHE A 202 0.62 -11.36 9.70
CA PHE A 202 0.63 -12.73 9.17
C PHE A 202 -0.64 -13.50 9.57
N ARG A 203 -1.74 -13.24 8.85
CA ARG A 203 -3.06 -13.83 9.13
C ARG A 203 -3.17 -15.29 8.67
N LYS A 204 -3.73 -15.53 7.47
CA LYS A 204 -3.88 -16.87 6.87
C LYS A 204 -3.01 -17.07 5.64
N GLY A 205 -2.87 -16.04 4.80
CA GLY A 205 -2.13 -16.16 3.54
C GLY A 205 -2.81 -17.13 2.57
N GLU A 206 -4.14 -17.21 2.56
CA GLU A 206 -4.94 -18.17 1.79
C GLU A 206 -5.86 -17.45 0.79
N ILE A 207 -6.15 -18.13 -0.33
CA ILE A 207 -7.09 -17.67 -1.36
C ILE A 207 -8.49 -18.12 -0.96
N GLY A 208 -9.51 -17.30 -1.23
CA GLY A 208 -10.91 -17.68 -1.06
C GLY A 208 -11.47 -17.50 0.36
N ASP A 209 -10.67 -17.02 1.30
CA ASP A 209 -11.10 -16.86 2.69
C ASP A 209 -12.24 -15.85 2.90
N TRP A 210 -12.55 -15.02 1.89
CA TRP A 210 -13.67 -14.08 1.89
C TRP A 210 -15.03 -14.76 2.11
N ILE A 211 -15.16 -16.05 1.77
CA ILE A 211 -16.40 -16.81 1.96
C ILE A 211 -16.81 -16.94 3.44
N ASN A 212 -15.84 -16.82 4.35
CA ASN A 212 -16.07 -16.89 5.79
C ASN A 212 -16.59 -15.56 6.38
N TYR A 213 -16.64 -14.49 5.58
CA TYR A 213 -16.97 -13.14 6.02
C TYR A 213 -18.16 -12.55 5.29
N PHE A 214 -18.29 -12.79 3.98
CA PHE A 214 -19.33 -12.17 3.16
C PHE A 214 -20.58 -13.04 3.06
N SER A 215 -21.75 -12.39 3.21
CA SER A 215 -23.03 -13.01 2.91
C SER A 215 -23.23 -13.16 1.39
N PRO A 216 -24.17 -14.00 0.92
CA PRO A 216 -24.49 -14.12 -0.50
C PRO A 216 -24.82 -12.78 -1.18
N SER A 217 -25.52 -11.87 -0.50
CA SER A 217 -25.86 -10.56 -1.05
C SER A 217 -24.64 -9.63 -1.17
N MET A 218 -23.70 -9.69 -0.22
CA MET A 218 -22.43 -8.98 -0.30
C MET A 218 -21.59 -9.46 -1.48
N ILE A 219 -21.52 -10.78 -1.68
CA ILE A 219 -20.80 -11.40 -2.80
C ILE A 219 -21.40 -10.95 -4.12
N GLU A 220 -22.72 -11.05 -4.28
CA GLU A 220 -23.42 -10.60 -5.50
C GLU A 220 -23.13 -9.13 -5.82
N LYS A 221 -23.18 -8.26 -4.80
CA LYS A 221 -22.90 -6.84 -4.97
C LYS A 221 -21.47 -6.57 -5.43
N LEU A 222 -20.47 -7.21 -4.81
CA LEU A 222 -19.08 -7.07 -5.23
C LEU A 222 -18.84 -7.62 -6.63
N SER A 223 -19.44 -8.75 -6.98
CA SER A 223 -19.34 -9.31 -8.34
C SER A 223 -19.84 -8.32 -9.39
N LYS A 224 -21.00 -7.69 -9.16
CA LYS A 224 -21.52 -6.65 -10.07
C LYS A 224 -20.56 -5.47 -10.21
N ILE A 225 -19.97 -4.99 -9.11
CA ILE A 225 -18.98 -3.90 -9.17
C ILE A 225 -17.74 -4.33 -9.96
N ILE A 226 -17.26 -5.57 -9.78
CA ILE A 226 -16.11 -6.10 -10.53
C ILE A 226 -16.43 -6.22 -12.03
N GLU A 227 -17.63 -6.65 -12.39
CA GLU A 227 -18.07 -6.76 -13.79
C GLU A 227 -18.27 -5.38 -14.45
N GLU A 228 -18.73 -4.38 -13.69
CA GLU A 228 -18.99 -3.03 -14.18
C GLU A 228 -17.72 -2.18 -14.38
N LYS A 229 -16.63 -2.45 -13.65
CA LYS A 229 -15.41 -1.61 -13.61
C LYS A 229 -14.28 -2.14 -14.46
#